data_AF-A0A8J5NNS5-F1
#
_entry.id   AF-A0A8J5NNS5-F1
#
_cell.length_a   1.000
_cell.length_b   1.000
_cell.length_c   1.000
_cell.angle_alpha   90.00
_cell.angle_beta   90.00
_cell.angle_gamma   90.00
#
_symmetry.space_group_name_H-M   'P 1'
#
loop_
_entity.id
_entity.type
_entity.pdbx_description
1 polymer ?
#
loop_
_entity_poly.entity_id
_entity_poly.type
_entity_poly.pdbx_seq_one_letter_code
_entity_poly.pdbx_strand_id
1 'polypeptide(L)'
;MCQALDGENYEVDGICPELTYCSGIIKQGHANDIICVPATPPREDNIGTKGQYGYRTIPRVGKQGVTELEKSIHLQEDIAGASVSGHVRSTDRTFIINPSNTLTANLHGFQLNVCKEDKRDKHHDSRICKPTRRVDLKKGNTIDFTFGLLNGQSGILFYGILRS
;
A
#
# COMPACT_ATOMS: atom_id res chain seq x y z
N MET A 1 1.57 1.76 -23.81
CA MET A 1 0.16 1.31 -23.78
C MET A 1 0.02 0.34 -22.63
N CYS A 2 -0.89 0.62 -21.70
CA CYS A 2 -1.18 -0.25 -20.57
C CYS A 2 -2.65 -0.62 -20.53
N GLN A 3 -2.96 -1.87 -20.23
CA GLN A 3 -4.32 -2.37 -20.12
C GLN A 3 -4.72 -2.54 -18.65
N ALA A 4 -5.84 -1.94 -18.27
CA ALA A 4 -6.46 -2.15 -16.96
C ALA A 4 -7.19 -3.50 -16.89
N LEU A 5 -7.59 -3.87 -15.68
CA LEU A 5 -8.33 -5.10 -15.39
C LEU A 5 -9.68 -5.20 -16.12
N ASP A 6 -10.30 -4.07 -16.43
CA ASP A 6 -11.55 -3.95 -17.18
C ASP A 6 -11.37 -3.96 -18.71
N GLY A 7 -10.12 -4.07 -19.17
CA GLY A 7 -9.77 -4.05 -20.58
C GLY A 7 -9.57 -2.65 -21.16
N GLU A 8 -9.72 -1.59 -20.37
CA GLU A 8 -9.41 -0.23 -20.82
C GLU A 8 -7.93 -0.07 -21.14
N ASN A 9 -7.62 0.56 -22.27
CA ASN A 9 -6.26 0.83 -22.70
C ASN A 9 -5.91 2.29 -22.41
N TYR A 10 -4.82 2.50 -21.67
CA TYR A 10 -4.25 3.81 -21.43
C TYR A 10 -2.98 4.02 -22.27
N GLU A 11 -2.91 5.14 -22.98
CA GLU A 11 -1.69 5.61 -23.63
C GLU A 11 -0.79 6.29 -22.58
N VAL A 12 0.15 5.50 -22.05
CA VAL A 12 1.15 5.93 -21.07
C VAL A 12 2.55 5.52 -21.49
N ASP A 13 3.53 6.27 -20.98
CA ASP A 13 4.94 5.95 -21.13
C ASP A 13 5.32 4.87 -20.12
N GLY A 14 5.82 3.73 -20.62
CA GLY A 14 6.19 2.57 -19.80
C GLY A 14 5.22 1.39 -19.85
N ILE A 15 5.64 0.28 -19.22
CA ILE A 15 4.92 -1.01 -19.17
C ILE A 15 4.91 -1.49 -17.72
N CYS A 16 3.75 -1.94 -17.25
CA CYS A 16 3.66 -2.57 -15.93
C CYS A 16 4.38 -3.93 -15.93
N PRO A 17 5.18 -4.24 -14.89
CA PRO A 17 5.84 -5.54 -14.76
C PRO A 17 4.83 -6.70 -14.83
N GLU A 18 5.29 -7.88 -15.25
CA GLU A 18 4.46 -9.09 -15.26
C GLU A 18 3.74 -9.30 -13.91
N LEU A 19 2.50 -9.82 -13.96
CA LEU A 19 1.62 -10.03 -12.80
C LEU A 19 1.13 -8.76 -12.10
N THR A 20 1.22 -7.60 -12.76
CA THR A 20 0.58 -6.36 -12.32
C THR A 20 -0.38 -5.83 -13.39
N TYR A 21 -1.43 -5.13 -12.99
CA TYR A 21 -2.37 -4.42 -13.84
C TYR A 21 -2.30 -2.92 -13.57
N CYS A 22 -2.67 -2.13 -14.58
CA CYS A 22 -2.82 -0.70 -14.41
C CYS A 22 -4.01 -0.36 -13.54
N SER A 23 -3.78 0.36 -12.44
CA SER A 23 -4.86 0.87 -11.59
C SER A 23 -5.14 2.35 -11.78
N GLY A 24 -4.50 2.99 -12.76
CA GLY A 24 -4.68 4.40 -13.07
C GLY A 24 -3.45 5.04 -13.71
N ILE A 25 -3.63 6.25 -14.20
CA ILE A 25 -2.60 7.08 -14.81
C ILE A 25 -2.44 8.37 -14.01
N ILE A 26 -1.20 8.79 -13.77
CA ILE A 26 -0.93 10.13 -13.27
C ILE A 26 -0.54 10.98 -14.48
N LYS A 27 -1.38 11.95 -14.82
CA LYS A 27 -1.03 12.96 -15.84
C LYS A 27 -0.24 14.09 -15.18
N GLN A 28 1.05 14.21 -15.47
CA GLN A 28 1.85 15.38 -15.10
C GLN A 28 2.39 16.07 -16.36
N GLY A 29 1.72 17.15 -16.76
CA GLY A 29 2.10 17.90 -17.96
C GLY A 29 1.88 17.08 -19.23
N HIS A 30 2.93 16.88 -20.02
CA HIS A 30 2.93 16.03 -21.21
C HIS A 30 3.28 14.55 -20.92
N ALA A 31 3.65 14.21 -19.68
CA ALA A 31 4.04 12.85 -19.30
C ALA A 31 2.90 12.14 -18.58
N ASN A 32 2.66 10.88 -18.98
CA ASN A 32 1.69 10.01 -18.33
C ASN A 32 2.46 8.89 -17.59
N ASP A 33 2.48 8.96 -16.26
CA ASP A 33 3.08 7.93 -15.42
C ASP A 33 2.06 6.83 -15.07
N ILE A 34 2.55 5.60 -15.03
CA ILE A 34 1.77 4.38 -14.87
C ILE A 34 1.79 3.87 -13.41
N ILE A 35 0.61 3.57 -12.85
CA ILE A 35 0.52 2.90 -11.53
C ILE A 35 0.22 1.42 -11.73
N CYS A 36 1.15 0.58 -11.28
CA CYS A 36 1.07 -0.87 -11.41
C CYS A 36 0.68 -1.54 -10.09
N VAL A 37 -0.37 -2.37 -10.13
CA VAL A 37 -0.91 -3.07 -8.97
C VAL A 37 -0.92 -4.59 -9.21
N PRO A 38 -0.50 -5.43 -8.25
CA PRO A 38 -0.49 -6.90 -8.44
C PRO A 38 -1.87 -7.50 -8.78
N ALA A 39 -1.94 -8.34 -9.81
CA ALA A 39 -3.15 -8.98 -10.35
C ALA A 39 -3.82 -10.01 -9.44
N THR A 40 -3.06 -10.61 -8.54
CA THR A 40 -3.53 -11.51 -7.49
C THR A 40 -2.95 -11.01 -6.18
N PRO A 41 -3.68 -11.05 -5.04
CA PRO A 41 -3.06 -10.80 -3.75
C PRO A 41 -1.81 -11.67 -3.65
N PRO A 42 -0.62 -11.09 -3.47
CA PRO A 42 0.62 -11.86 -3.38
C PRO A 42 0.54 -12.79 -2.14
N ARG A 43 1.43 -13.75 -1.84
CA ARG A 43 1.30 -14.46 -0.54
C ARG A 43 1.33 -13.47 0.63
N GLU A 44 0.85 -13.86 1.82
CA GLU A 44 0.84 -12.93 2.96
C GLU A 44 2.20 -12.26 3.15
N ASP A 45 3.30 -12.99 2.98
CA ASP A 45 4.65 -12.45 2.89
C ASP A 45 5.42 -13.06 1.71
N ASN A 46 6.05 -12.21 0.91
CA ASN A 46 6.93 -12.62 -0.17
C ASN A 46 8.25 -11.87 -0.02
N ILE A 47 9.34 -12.59 -0.20
CA ILE A 47 10.68 -12.03 -0.28
C ILE A 47 11.13 -12.18 -1.72
N GLY A 48 11.33 -11.05 -2.39
CA GLY A 48 11.86 -11.01 -3.75
C GLY A 48 13.23 -10.35 -3.77
N THR A 49 13.89 -10.41 -4.92
CA THR A 49 15.17 -9.70 -5.15
C THR A 49 15.05 -8.19 -4.90
N LYS A 50 13.85 -7.63 -5.10
CA LYS A 50 13.55 -6.21 -4.90
C LYS A 50 13.09 -5.84 -3.48
N GLY A 51 12.93 -6.79 -2.56
CA GLY A 51 12.51 -6.54 -1.18
C GLY A 51 11.34 -7.42 -0.73
N GLN A 52 10.66 -7.00 0.33
CA GLN A 52 9.55 -7.74 0.93
C GLN A 52 8.20 -7.09 0.62
N TYR A 53 7.22 -7.88 0.20
CA TYR A 53 5.88 -7.39 -0.13
C TYR A 53 4.83 -8.46 0.14
N GLY A 54 3.59 -8.05 0.35
CA GLY A 54 2.56 -8.99 0.77
C GLY A 54 1.21 -8.37 1.03
N TYR A 55 0.36 -9.13 1.71
CA TYR A 55 -0.90 -8.62 2.24
C TYR A 55 -1.22 -9.12 3.65
N ARG A 56 -2.15 -8.44 4.32
CA ARG A 56 -2.79 -8.88 5.57
C ARG A 56 -4.29 -8.76 5.44
N THR A 57 -5.01 -9.82 5.78
CA THR A 57 -6.47 -9.77 5.90
C THR A 57 -6.85 -9.04 7.18
N ILE A 58 -7.87 -8.20 7.07
CA ILE A 58 -8.41 -7.41 8.17
C ILE A 58 -9.83 -7.92 8.41
N PRO A 59 -10.10 -8.54 9.58
CA PRO A 59 -11.42 -9.05 9.89
C PRO A 59 -12.44 -7.93 10.01
N ARG A 60 -13.72 -8.29 9.93
CA ARG A 60 -14.82 -7.33 10.07
C ARG A 60 -14.76 -6.63 11.42
N VAL A 61 -14.81 -5.31 11.41
CA VAL A 61 -14.94 -4.51 12.63
C VAL A 61 -16.35 -4.66 13.18
N GLY A 62 -16.48 -5.11 14.43
CA GLY A 62 -17.77 -5.28 15.12
C GLY A 62 -18.12 -4.19 16.13
N LYS A 63 -17.23 -3.20 16.34
CA LYS A 63 -17.46 -2.09 17.27
C LYS A 63 -18.14 -0.93 16.56
N GLN A 64 -19.08 -0.27 17.25
CA GLN A 64 -19.66 0.98 16.78
C GLN A 64 -18.59 2.09 16.76
N GLY A 65 -18.61 2.93 15.72
CA GLY A 65 -17.64 4.01 15.52
C GLY A 65 -16.42 3.62 14.69
N VAL A 66 -15.38 4.46 14.75
CA VAL A 66 -14.09 4.24 14.10
C VAL A 66 -13.25 3.33 14.98
N THR A 67 -12.77 2.21 14.43
CA THR A 67 -11.78 1.36 15.09
C THR A 67 -10.44 1.57 14.41
N GLU A 68 -9.46 2.08 15.18
CA GLU A 68 -8.07 2.09 14.75
C GLU A 68 -7.51 0.67 14.78
N LEU A 69 -6.84 0.29 13.71
CA LEU A 69 -6.29 -1.03 13.49
C LEU A 69 -4.81 -0.91 13.18
N GLU A 70 -4.04 -1.83 13.74
CA GLU A 70 -2.61 -1.96 13.50
C GLU A 70 -2.30 -3.32 12.88
N LYS A 71 -1.44 -3.33 11.87
CA LYS A 71 -0.88 -4.53 11.25
C LYS A 71 0.63 -4.40 11.15
N SER A 72 1.31 -5.21 11.95
CA SER A 72 2.77 -5.28 11.98
C SER A 72 3.31 -6.25 10.94
N ILE A 73 4.34 -5.80 10.21
CA ILE A 73 5.09 -6.59 9.22
C ILE A 73 6.53 -6.73 9.72
N HIS A 74 6.94 -7.96 9.99
CA HIS A 74 8.33 -8.26 10.35
C HIS A 74 9.19 -8.39 9.09
N LEU A 75 10.31 -7.68 9.05
CA LEU A 75 11.29 -7.83 7.99
C LEU A 75 12.05 -9.14 8.12
N GLN A 76 12.11 -9.89 7.04
CA GLN A 76 12.81 -11.18 6.98
C GLN A 76 14.22 -11.08 6.40
N GLU A 77 14.59 -9.91 5.86
CA GLU A 77 15.91 -9.62 5.30
C GLU A 77 16.35 -8.18 5.55
N ASP A 78 17.65 -7.92 5.38
CA ASP A 78 18.21 -6.58 5.38
C ASP A 78 17.87 -5.87 4.06
N ILE A 79 17.40 -4.63 4.16
CA ILE A 79 16.99 -3.79 3.02
C ILE A 79 17.60 -2.40 3.21
N ALA A 80 18.72 -2.15 2.52
CA ALA A 80 19.32 -0.83 2.46
C ALA A 80 18.48 0.11 1.58
N GLY A 81 18.33 1.36 2.01
CA GLY A 81 17.57 2.38 1.28
C GLY A 81 16.10 2.01 1.06
N ALA A 82 15.49 1.28 2.00
CA ALA A 82 14.14 0.76 1.88
C ALA A 82 13.10 1.88 1.70
N SER A 83 12.15 1.64 0.81
CA SER A 83 10.98 2.47 0.53
C SER A 83 9.72 1.71 0.95
N VAL A 84 8.93 2.30 1.85
CA VAL A 84 7.75 1.66 2.43
C VAL A 84 6.47 2.28 1.87
N SER A 85 5.57 1.43 1.37
CA SER A 85 4.27 1.83 0.83
C SER A 85 3.16 0.89 1.29
N GLY A 86 1.92 1.36 1.31
CA GLY A 86 0.77 0.55 1.69
C GLY A 86 -0.53 1.02 1.04
N HIS A 87 -1.47 0.09 0.89
CA HIS A 87 -2.81 0.34 0.35
C HIS A 87 -3.85 -0.58 1.00
N VAL A 88 -4.97 -0.02 1.45
CA VAL A 88 -6.08 -0.77 2.05
C VAL A 88 -7.30 -0.82 1.12
N ARG A 89 -7.84 -2.03 0.87
CA ARG A 89 -9.04 -2.26 0.04
C ARG A 89 -10.07 -3.11 0.76
N SER A 90 -11.36 -2.99 0.41
CA SER A 90 -12.40 -3.94 0.84
C SER A 90 -12.10 -5.35 0.34
N THR A 91 -12.46 -6.32 1.17
CA THR A 91 -12.28 -7.76 0.89
C THR A 91 -13.14 -8.20 -0.30
N ASP A 92 -14.38 -7.74 -0.37
CA ASP A 92 -15.41 -8.15 -1.34
C ASP A 92 -15.59 -7.18 -2.51
N ARG A 93 -14.85 -6.06 -2.52
CA ARG A 93 -14.95 -4.98 -3.53
C ARG A 93 -16.33 -4.30 -3.58
N THR A 94 -17.22 -4.54 -2.62
CA THR A 94 -18.58 -3.99 -2.65
C THR A 94 -18.68 -2.60 -2.04
N PHE A 95 -17.66 -2.18 -1.29
CA PHE A 95 -17.57 -0.84 -0.71
C PHE A 95 -16.18 -0.24 -0.86
N ILE A 96 -16.14 1.09 -0.91
CA ILE A 96 -14.92 1.86 -0.76
C ILE A 96 -14.65 1.99 0.74
N ILE A 97 -13.48 1.54 1.19
CA ILE A 97 -13.03 1.84 2.55
C ILE A 97 -12.82 3.36 2.60
N ASN A 98 -13.47 4.03 3.53
CA ASN A 98 -13.22 5.43 3.84
C ASN A 98 -12.60 5.48 5.24
N PRO A 99 -11.26 5.35 5.33
CA PRO A 99 -10.57 5.38 6.61
C PRO A 99 -10.81 6.72 7.29
N SER A 100 -11.31 6.70 8.52
CA SER A 100 -11.44 7.93 9.30
C SER A 100 -10.09 8.47 9.78
N ASN A 101 -9.07 7.61 9.86
CA ASN A 101 -7.66 7.95 10.01
C ASN A 101 -6.89 7.43 8.78
N THR A 102 -6.08 8.27 8.16
CA THR A 102 -5.28 7.89 6.98
C THR A 102 -4.33 6.75 7.29
N LEU A 103 -4.16 5.83 6.33
CA LEU A 103 -3.12 4.81 6.40
C LEU A 103 -1.75 5.45 6.61
N THR A 104 -1.03 4.98 7.62
CA THR A 104 0.35 5.34 7.91
C THR A 104 1.15 4.10 8.22
N ALA A 105 2.48 4.20 8.11
CA ALA A 105 3.38 3.16 8.58
C ALA A 105 4.56 3.75 9.35
N ASN A 106 4.86 3.14 10.50
CA ASN A 106 5.93 3.53 11.39
C ASN A 106 6.92 2.38 11.60
N LEU A 107 8.19 2.71 11.83
CA LEU A 107 9.14 1.74 12.33
C LEU A 107 8.87 1.48 13.83
N HIS A 108 8.59 0.24 14.19
CA HIS A 108 8.22 -0.16 15.55
C HIS A 108 9.27 0.27 16.58
N GLY A 109 8.82 0.89 17.67
CA GLY A 109 9.70 1.40 18.73
C GLY A 109 10.41 2.72 18.39
N PHE A 110 10.14 3.30 17.22
CA PHE A 110 10.68 4.61 16.81
C PHE A 110 9.54 5.56 16.46
N GLN A 111 9.71 6.86 16.76
CA GLN A 111 8.83 7.91 16.25
C GLN A 111 9.17 8.27 14.80
N LEU A 112 9.31 7.25 13.94
CA LEU A 112 9.77 7.37 12.57
C LEU A 112 8.69 6.91 11.59
N ASN A 113 7.95 7.88 11.05
CA ASN A 113 7.01 7.65 9.96
C ASN A 113 7.78 7.34 8.67
N VAL A 114 7.63 6.11 8.16
CA VAL A 114 8.24 5.65 6.90
C VAL A 114 7.27 5.73 5.73
N CYS A 115 5.96 5.78 6.03
CA CYS A 115 4.89 5.89 5.05
C CYS A 115 3.74 6.74 5.60
N LYS A 116 3.22 7.70 4.82
CA LYS A 116 2.03 8.48 5.21
C LYS A 116 1.31 9.02 3.98
N GLU A 117 0.15 9.64 4.20
CA GLU A 117 -0.54 10.39 3.14
C GLU A 117 0.35 11.44 2.49
N ASP A 118 0.29 11.54 1.16
CA ASP A 118 0.84 12.70 0.47
C ASP A 118 -0.18 13.84 0.48
N LYS A 119 -0.01 14.80 1.38
CA LYS A 119 -0.87 15.98 1.50
C LYS A 119 -0.87 16.89 0.27
N ARG A 120 0.03 16.67 -0.69
CA ARG A 120 0.07 17.41 -1.98
C ARG A 120 -0.78 16.73 -3.05
N ASP A 121 -1.25 15.51 -2.79
CA ASP A 121 -2.15 14.79 -3.67
C ASP A 121 -3.57 15.34 -3.54
N LYS A 122 -4.09 15.94 -4.63
CA LYS A 122 -5.42 16.58 -4.65
C LYS A 122 -6.56 15.59 -4.41
N HIS A 123 -6.29 14.29 -4.54
CA HIS A 123 -7.27 13.23 -4.38
C HIS A 123 -7.32 12.64 -2.96
N HIS A 124 -6.44 13.06 -2.04
CA HIS A 124 -6.45 12.70 -0.62
C HIS A 124 -6.89 11.26 -0.35
N ASP A 125 -6.25 10.30 -1.02
CA ASP A 125 -6.64 8.90 -0.89
C ASP A 125 -6.11 8.34 0.43
N SER A 126 -6.91 8.49 1.48
CA SER A 126 -6.59 8.05 2.84
C SER A 126 -6.37 6.54 2.97
N ARG A 127 -6.67 5.75 1.92
CA ARG A 127 -6.40 4.31 1.85
C ARG A 127 -4.97 3.99 1.46
N ILE A 128 -4.22 4.97 0.95
CA ILE A 128 -2.86 4.79 0.44
C ILE A 128 -1.90 5.58 1.33
N CYS A 129 -0.79 4.95 1.69
CA CYS A 129 0.34 5.66 2.24
C CYS A 129 1.49 5.58 1.23
N LYS A 130 2.16 6.73 1.02
CA LYS A 130 3.33 6.83 0.15
C LYS A 130 4.62 6.90 0.99
N PRO A 131 5.75 6.42 0.46
CA PRO A 131 7.03 6.52 1.15
C PRO A 131 7.38 7.97 1.47
N THR A 132 7.77 8.25 2.71
CA THR A 132 8.15 9.61 3.13
C THR A 132 9.64 9.84 3.09
N ARG A 133 10.42 8.77 3.18
CA ARG A 133 11.87 8.75 3.25
C ARG A 133 12.37 7.36 2.93
N ARG A 134 13.66 7.28 2.61
CA ARG A 134 14.39 6.01 2.55
C ARG A 134 14.99 5.72 3.92
N VAL A 135 14.96 4.45 4.32
CA VAL A 135 15.50 3.99 5.61
C VAL A 135 16.25 2.69 5.43
N ASP A 136 17.40 2.57 6.07
CA ASP A 136 18.08 1.28 6.14
C ASP A 136 17.37 0.41 7.17
N LEU A 137 16.79 -0.69 6.72
CA LEU A 137 16.07 -1.62 7.57
C LEU A 137 16.86 -2.92 7.72
N LYS A 138 16.83 -3.44 8.94
CA LYS A 138 17.46 -4.71 9.30
C LYS A 138 16.43 -5.81 9.43
N LYS A 139 16.86 -7.04 9.14
CA LYS A 139 16.09 -8.23 9.48
C LYS A 139 15.68 -8.18 10.95
N GLY A 140 14.41 -8.49 11.22
CA GLY A 140 13.82 -8.41 12.56
C GLY A 140 13.26 -7.03 12.92
N ASN A 141 13.50 -5.98 12.12
CA ASN A 141 12.73 -4.75 12.25
C ASN A 141 11.24 -5.02 11.95
N THR A 142 10.38 -4.22 12.54
CA THR A 142 8.93 -4.33 12.38
C THR A 142 8.38 -3.01 11.88
N ILE A 143 7.53 -3.07 10.85
CA ILE A 143 6.80 -1.91 10.34
C ILE A 143 5.34 -2.05 10.76
N ASP A 144 4.84 -1.08 11.52
CA ASP A 144 3.46 -1.04 11.99
C ASP A 144 2.64 -0.16 11.05
N PHE A 145 1.69 -0.77 10.35
CA PHE A 145 0.72 -0.07 9.52
C PHE A 145 -0.54 0.24 10.34
N THR A 146 -0.91 1.51 10.42
CA THR A 146 -2.04 1.99 11.21
C THR A 146 -3.08 2.66 10.31
N PHE A 147 -4.36 2.30 10.46
CA PHE A 147 -5.48 2.86 9.72
C PHE A 147 -6.80 2.68 10.48
N GLY A 148 -7.82 3.49 10.17
CA GLY A 148 -9.15 3.37 10.77
C GLY A 148 -10.16 2.65 9.87
N LEU A 149 -11.03 1.80 10.43
CA LEU A 149 -12.20 1.24 9.73
C LEU A 149 -13.50 1.52 10.50
N LEU A 150 -14.60 1.67 9.76
CA LEU A 150 -15.94 1.81 10.33
C LEU A 150 -16.57 0.45 10.66
N ASN A 151 -17.57 0.47 11.55
CA ASN A 151 -18.36 -0.72 11.89
C ASN A 151 -18.87 -1.44 10.63
N GLY A 152 -18.73 -2.76 10.61
CA GLY A 152 -19.19 -3.62 9.53
C GLY A 152 -18.23 -3.71 8.33
N GLN A 153 -17.16 -2.91 8.29
CA GLN A 153 -16.14 -2.97 7.24
C GLN A 153 -15.10 -4.06 7.55
N SER A 154 -14.59 -4.68 6.49
CA SER A 154 -13.43 -5.58 6.49
C SER A 154 -12.49 -5.14 5.37
N GLY A 155 -11.24 -5.58 5.39
CA GLY A 155 -10.27 -5.13 4.40
C GLY A 155 -9.12 -6.07 4.14
N ILE A 156 -8.30 -5.68 3.18
CA ILE A 156 -7.02 -6.26 2.85
C ILE A 156 -6.02 -5.11 2.81
N LEU A 157 -4.99 -5.17 3.67
CA LEU A 157 -3.83 -4.29 3.59
C LEU A 157 -2.83 -4.93 2.65
N PHE A 158 -2.45 -4.23 1.59
CA PHE A 158 -1.30 -4.54 0.75
C PHE A 158 -0.12 -3.68 1.19
N TYR A 159 1.08 -4.27 1.23
CA TYR A 159 2.28 -3.55 1.62
C TYR A 159 3.45 -3.86 0.68
N GLY A 160 4.37 -2.91 0.58
CA GLY A 160 5.67 -3.09 -0.07
C GLY A 160 6.78 -2.39 0.71
N ILE A 161 7.85 -3.13 0.99
CA ILE A 161 9.10 -2.68 1.62
C ILE A 161 10.20 -3.02 0.62
N LEU A 162 10.48 -2.07 -0.28
CA LEU A 162 11.27 -2.33 -1.48
C LEU A 162 12.63 -1.64 -1.42
N ARG A 163 13.65 -2.29 -2.01
CA ARG A 163 14.96 -1.72 -2.29
C ARG A 163 14.80 -0.57 -3.31
N SER A 164 15.53 0.51 -3.11
CA SER A 164 15.58 1.64 -4.04
C SER A 164 16.77 1.59 -4.98
#